data_AF-A0A832DUS9-F1
#
_entry.id   AF-A0A832DUS9-F1
#
_cell.length_a   1.000
_cell.length_b   1.000
_cell.length_c   1.000
_cell.angle_alpha   90.00
_cell.angle_beta   90.00
_cell.angle_gamma   90.00
#
_symmetry.space_group_name_H-M   'P 1'
#
loop_
_entity.id
_entity.type
_entity.pdbx_description
1 polymer ?
#
loop_
_entity_poly.entity_id
_entity_poly.type
_entity_poly.pdbx_seq_one_letter_code
_entity_poly.pdbx_strand_id
1 'polypeptide(L)'
;MVGYYYYLTKIRPYLTQTEKTDYTLLLFSLLTILVFGILGLRPLVAATLNAYRQLQEGERYETQLTEKILSLNQAAATFFSSPEVEQLGG
;
A
#
# COMPACT_ATOMS: atom_id res chain seq x y z
N MET A 1 35.03 30.94 25.52
CA MET A 1 36.07 30.75 24.48
C MET A 1 36.34 29.29 24.11
N VAL A 2 36.22 28.33 25.03
CA VAL A 2 36.49 26.89 24.77
C VAL A 2 35.63 26.30 23.64
N GLY A 3 34.33 26.61 23.58
CA GLY A 3 33.44 26.10 22.53
C GLY A 3 33.78 26.59 21.11
N TYR A 4 34.26 27.83 20.98
CA TYR A 4 34.68 28.39 19.69
C TYR A 4 35.97 27.73 19.19
N TYR A 5 36.91 27.46 20.09
CA TYR A 5 38.14 26.74 19.78
C TYR A 5 37.87 25.29 19.38
N TYR A 6 36.93 24.64 20.07
CA TYR A 6 36.48 23.29 19.74
C TYR A 6 35.82 23.24 18.36
N TYR A 7 34.93 24.20 18.04
CA TYR A 7 34.31 24.29 16.73
C TYR A 7 35.34 24.45 15.61
N LEU A 8 36.30 25.35 15.76
CA LEU A 8 37.34 25.60 14.77
C LEU A 8 38.23 24.38 14.51
N THR A 9 38.53 23.60 15.54
CA THR A 9 39.49 22.48 15.45
C THR A 9 38.82 21.15 15.13
N LYS A 10 37.59 20.92 15.59
CA LYS A 10 36.91 19.62 15.49
C LYS A 10 35.75 19.59 14.52
N ILE A 11 35.06 20.71 14.28
CA ILE A 11 33.82 20.73 13.49
C ILE A 11 34.06 21.35 12.11
N ARG A 12 34.66 22.54 12.07
CA ARG A 12 34.93 23.29 10.82
C ARG A 12 35.64 22.47 9.74
N PRO A 13 36.63 21.61 10.02
CA PRO A 13 37.33 20.86 8.98
C PRO A 13 36.40 19.95 8.15
N TYR A 14 35.34 19.40 8.75
CA TYR A 14 34.35 18.56 8.07
C TYR A 14 33.36 19.35 7.21
N LEU A 15 33.41 20.68 7.30
CA LEU A 15 32.56 21.61 6.54
C LEU A 15 33.36 22.43 5.53
N THR A 16 34.69 22.53 5.68
CA THR A 16 35.52 23.43 4.87
C THR A 16 36.74 22.78 4.22
N GLN A 17 37.27 21.65 4.72
CA GLN A 17 38.29 20.90 3.98
C GLN A 17 37.59 20.02 2.97
N THR A 18 37.92 20.19 1.70
CA THR A 18 37.29 19.50 0.55
C THR A 18 37.19 17.99 0.77
N GLU A 19 38.30 17.31 1.05
CA GLU A 19 38.29 15.84 1.25
C GLU A 19 37.32 15.40 2.38
N LYS A 20 37.39 16.04 3.55
CA LYS A 20 36.52 15.67 4.69
C LYS A 20 35.07 16.06 4.46
N THR A 21 34.82 17.15 3.75
CA THR A 21 33.48 17.62 3.42
C THR A 21 32.82 16.66 2.43
N ASP A 22 33.56 16.20 1.43
CA ASP A 22 33.06 15.24 0.45
C ASP A 22 32.65 13.91 1.10
N TYR A 23 33.48 13.36 2.00
CA TYR A 23 33.12 12.16 2.75
C TYR A 23 31.91 12.38 3.67
N THR A 24 31.81 13.56 4.30
CA THR A 24 30.67 13.89 5.18
C THR A 24 29.37 14.00 4.37
N LEU A 25 29.42 14.62 3.18
CA LEU A 25 28.29 14.73 2.27
C LEU A 25 27.88 13.37 1.69
N LEU A 26 28.84 12.53 1.31
CA LEU A 26 28.56 11.16 0.88
C LEU A 26 27.89 10.35 1.98
N LEU A 27 28.39 10.43 3.22
CA LEU A 27 27.77 9.75 4.35
C LEU A 27 26.35 10.26 4.62
N PHE A 28 26.15 11.58 4.57
CA PHE A 28 24.85 12.20 4.82
C PHE A 28 23.84 11.84 3.73
N SER A 29 24.23 11.89 2.46
CA SER A 29 23.37 11.48 1.34
C SER A 29 22.99 10.00 1.44
N LEU A 30 23.94 9.12 1.75
CA LEU A 30 23.68 7.70 1.93
C LEU A 30 22.71 7.45 3.09
N LEU A 31 22.89 8.15 4.21
CA LEU A 31 21.98 8.08 5.36
C LEU A 31 20.59 8.59 5.02
N THR A 32 20.50 9.67 4.22
CA THR A 32 19.22 10.22 3.75
C THR A 32 18.49 9.21 2.85
N ILE A 33 19.19 8.59 1.90
CA ILE A 33 18.64 7.54 1.04
C ILE A 33 18.17 6.34 1.88
N LEU A 34 18.93 5.97 2.91
CA LEU A 34 18.59 4.86 3.79
C LEU A 34 17.31 5.14 4.60
N VAL A 35 17.22 6.33 5.19
CA VAL A 35 16.06 6.75 5.99
C VAL A 35 14.82 6.88 5.12
N PHE A 36 14.89 7.64 4.01
CA PHE A 36 13.75 7.83 3.12
C PHE A 36 13.41 6.57 2.32
N GLY A 37 14.40 5.75 1.98
CA GLY A 37 14.18 4.46 1.34
C GLY A 37 13.41 3.52 2.25
N ILE A 38 13.87 3.30 3.48
CA ILE A 38 13.19 2.39 4.42
C ILE A 38 11.82 2.95 4.84
N LEU A 39 11.74 4.22 5.21
CA LEU A 39 10.50 4.83 5.68
C LEU A 39 9.50 5.08 4.54
N GLY A 40 9.96 5.31 3.31
CA GLY A 40 9.13 5.54 2.14
C GLY A 40 8.65 4.25 1.47
N LEU A 41 9.48 3.20 1.39
CA LEU A 41 9.08 1.93 0.77
C LEU A 41 8.05 1.17 1.62
N ARG A 42 8.15 1.19 2.96
CA ARG A 42 7.22 0.44 3.82
C ARG A 42 5.74 0.79 3.60
N PRO A 43 5.31 2.07 3.66
CA PRO A 43 3.91 2.42 3.44
C PRO A 43 3.47 2.13 2.01
N LEU A 44 4.38 2.27 1.03
CA LEU A 44 4.10 2.02 -0.38
C LEU A 44 3.84 0.54 -0.65
N VAL A 45 4.69 -0.34 -0.12
CA VAL A 45 4.49 -1.80 -0.19
C VAL A 45 3.23 -2.22 0.56
N ALA A 46 2.96 -1.66 1.75
CA ALA A 46 1.75 -1.96 2.50
C ALA A 46 0.47 -1.50 1.77
N ALA A 47 0.49 -0.32 1.15
CA ALA A 47 -0.62 0.20 0.36
C ALA A 47 -0.89 -0.68 -0.86
N THR A 48 0.16 -1.08 -1.59
CA THR A 48 0.02 -1.98 -2.75
C THR A 48 -0.53 -3.35 -2.36
N LEU A 49 -0.04 -3.94 -1.26
CA LEU A 49 -0.56 -5.21 -0.75
C LEU A 49 -2.03 -5.10 -0.32
N ASN A 50 -2.41 -4.00 0.33
CA ASN A 50 -3.78 -3.75 0.72
C ASN A 50 -4.70 -3.53 -0.48
N ALA A 51 -4.25 -2.76 -1.48
CA ALA A 51 -5.01 -2.57 -2.72
C ALA A 51 -5.20 -3.89 -3.47
N TYR A 52 -4.17 -4.73 -3.53
CA TYR A 52 -4.25 -6.07 -4.11
C TYR A 52 -5.27 -6.96 -3.38
N ARG A 53 -5.26 -6.96 -2.03
CA ARG A 53 -6.25 -7.68 -1.24
C ARG A 53 -7.67 -7.16 -1.46
N GLN A 54 -7.87 -5.84 -1.50
CA GLN A 54 -9.18 -5.25 -1.75
C GLN A 54 -9.72 -5.63 -3.14
N LEU A 55 -8.86 -5.67 -4.16
CA LEU A 55 -9.26 -6.13 -5.49
C LEU A 55 -9.66 -7.62 -5.48
N GLN A 56 -8.87 -8.46 -4.81
CA GLN A 56 -9.15 -9.89 -4.72
C GLN A 56 -10.42 -10.20 -3.91
N GLU A 57 -10.67 -9.45 -2.85
CA GLU A 57 -11.91 -9.53 -2.06
C GLU A 57 -13.11 -9.01 -2.86
N GLY A 58 -12.92 -7.94 -3.64
CA GLY A 58 -13.92 -7.41 -4.56
C GLY A 58 -14.33 -8.43 -5.62
N GLU A 59 -13.37 -9.07 -6.30
CA GLU A 59 -13.64 -10.12 -7.29
C GLU A 59 -14.39 -11.32 -6.68
N ARG A 60 -14.03 -11.72 -5.45
CA ARG A 60 -14.75 -12.78 -4.73
C ARG A 60 -16.18 -12.37 -4.41
N TYR A 61 -16.39 -11.13 -4.00
CA TYR A 61 -17.71 -10.60 -3.71
C TYR A 61 -18.59 -10.55 -4.97
N GLU A 62 -18.06 -10.09 -6.10
CA GLU A 62 -18.77 -10.06 -7.38
C GLU A 62 -19.15 -11.48 -7.87
N THR A 63 -18.25 -12.45 -7.68
CA THR A 63 -18.52 -13.85 -8.00
C THR A 63 -19.68 -14.40 -7.17
N GLN A 64 -19.65 -14.19 -5.84
CA GLN A 64 -20.72 -14.64 -4.94
C GLN A 64 -22.06 -13.94 -5.25
N LEU A 65 -22.03 -12.65 -5.59
CA LEU A 65 -23.23 -11.91 -5.96
C LEU A 65 -23.82 -12.47 -7.25
N THR A 66 -22.98 -12.78 -8.24
CA THR A 66 -23.39 -13.39 -9.51
C THR A 66 -24.02 -14.76 -9.29
N GLU A 67 -23.40 -15.62 -8.46
CA GLU A 67 -23.97 -16.93 -8.09
C GLU A 67 -25.33 -16.78 -7.39
N LYS A 68 -25.50 -15.80 -6.50
CA LYS A 68 -26.79 -15.50 -5.87
C LYS A 68 -27.83 -15.03 -6.86
N ILE A 69 -27.49 -14.15 -7.79
CA ILE A 69 -28.41 -13.69 -8.84
C ILE A 69 -28.84 -14.87 -9.70
N LEU A 70 -27.91 -15.75 -10.08
CA LEU A 70 -28.17 -16.87 -10.95
C LEU A 70 -29.06 -17.93 -10.26
N SER A 71 -28.80 -18.23 -8.98
CA SER A 71 -29.64 -19.12 -8.17
C SER A 71 -31.04 -18.53 -7.90
N LEU A 72 -31.15 -17.23 -7.65
CA LEU A 72 -32.45 -16.55 -7.52
C LEU A 72 -33.24 -16.61 -8.83
N ASN A 73 -32.58 -16.40 -9.97
CA ASN A 73 -33.23 -16.47 -11.28
C ASN A 73 -33.69 -17.90 -11.60
N GLN A 74 -32.86 -18.91 -11.28
CA GLN A 74 -33.26 -20.31 -11.39
C GLN A 74 -34.43 -20.67 -10.47
N ALA A 75 -34.41 -20.20 -9.21
CA ALA A 75 -35.51 -20.42 -8.28
C ALA A 75 -36.80 -19.75 -8.74
N ALA A 76 -36.72 -18.51 -9.27
CA ALA A 76 -37.85 -17.81 -9.85
C ALA A 76 -38.40 -18.57 -11.06
N ALA A 77 -37.55 -18.97 -12.01
CA ALA A 77 -37.97 -19.76 -13.16
C ALA A 77 -38.67 -21.05 -12.74
N THR A 78 -38.10 -21.77 -11.76
CA THR A 78 -38.67 -23.02 -11.21
C THR A 78 -40.02 -22.78 -10.54
N PHE A 79 -40.15 -21.70 -9.76
CA PHE A 79 -41.39 -21.30 -9.09
C PHE A 79 -42.50 -20.98 -10.11
N PHE A 80 -42.20 -20.16 -11.12
CA PHE A 80 -43.19 -19.80 -12.16
C PHE A 80 -43.53 -20.94 -13.10
N SER A 81 -42.65 -21.93 -13.27
CA SER A 81 -42.94 -23.17 -13.99
C SER A 81 -43.57 -24.27 -13.12
N SER A 82 -43.78 -24.00 -11.82
CA SER A 82 -44.37 -24.99 -10.92
C SER A 82 -45.86 -25.15 -11.22
N PRO A 83 -46.38 -26.39 -11.33
CA PRO A 83 -47.79 -26.64 -11.59
C PRO A 83 -48.73 -26.08 -10.51
N GLU A 84 -48.21 -25.79 -9.32
CA GLU A 84 -48.95 -25.15 -8.22
C GLU A 84 -49.28 -23.67 -8.50
N VAL A 85 -48.41 -22.96 -9.24
CA VAL A 85 -48.62 -21.55 -9.61
C VAL A 85 -49.51 -21.44 -10.86
N GLU A 86 -49.40 -22.40 -11.77
CA GLU A 86 -50.25 -22.51 -12.97
C GLU A 86 -51.73 -22.73 -12.61
N GLN A 87 -52.01 -23.41 -11.49
CA GLN A 87 -53.36 -23.59 -10.96
C GLN A 87 -53.95 -22.35 -10.24
N LEU A 88 -53.12 -21.38 -9.84
CA LEU A 88 -53.56 -20.15 -9.17
C LEU A 88 -53.84 -18.98 -10.15
N GLY A 89 -53.40 -19.12 -11.41
CA GLY A 89 -53.55 -18.11 -12.46
C GLY A 89 -54.59 -18.44 -13.55
N GLY A 90 -55.32 -19.54 -13.40
CA GLY A 90 -56.40 -19.98 -14.31
C GLY A 90 -57.77 -19.42 -13.95
#